data_AF-A0A4Y7T188-F1
#
_entry.id   AF-A0A4Y7T188-F1
#
_cell.length_a   1.000
_cell.length_b   1.000
_cell.length_c   1.000
_cell.angle_alpha   90.00
_cell.angle_beta   90.00
_cell.angle_gamma   90.00
#
_symmetry.space_group_name_H-M   'P 1'
#
loop_
_entity.id
_entity.type
_entity.pdbx_description
1 polymer ?
#
loop_
_entity_poly.entity_id
_entity_poly.type
_entity_poly.pdbx_seq_one_letter_code
_entity_poly.pdbx_strand_id
1 'polypeptide(L)'
;MPRRKAPITAQMKRPMIQVWLNGKRDRLKHPIGVYVFEALLSVSGTWQEREDRVLVVLEVEGSTATRTTEHSPEVVLKLGVVAQVLSTTTILLDLTRTTRRLFNIFIATLLSTMHFGKHALTLSCLTSVLTSLPLTAAFPSYGSLAGLSERELASIIPSLKETLPGKVPGPLKFNGTKLINDAAHPWKPLRPGDIRGPCPGLNTLASHGYLPRDGVATPAQIINAVQEGFNMESQTARFTTYAAFLVDGNLVTDLVSIGEKTRKTGPDPPKPAIVGGLNTHAVFEGDASLTRADIFFGDNHSFNQTLWDQFVDFTNRFGDGIYNQTVAAELRFARIQESIATNPQFDFTAPRYFTAYAEATFPYVFFGDGRVPLKPDGTFVGVPIANASLFFRDNKFPEDYHRPATPSGPSGASALFEAHPVQPGKNANGINSYTPDPDSADFSNFCLLYTSFASTIVQGLYPNPKGVLRRNLIINLQNLFDAMEGRDCEQVFPYGKL
;
A
#
# COMPACT_ATOMS: atom_id res chain seq x y z
N MET A 1 12.55 68.42 12.71
CA MET A 1 11.60 68.36 13.86
C MET A 1 10.23 67.95 13.34
N PRO A 2 9.34 67.27 14.10
CA PRO A 2 9.52 66.16 15.04
C PRO A 2 8.62 64.92 14.75
N ARG A 3 9.08 63.76 15.23
CA ARG A 3 8.39 62.57 15.81
C ARG A 3 7.11 61.96 15.16
N ARG A 4 7.19 60.66 14.84
CA ARG A 4 6.57 59.51 15.57
C ARG A 4 7.20 58.18 15.14
N LYS A 5 7.38 57.25 16.09
CA LYS A 5 7.96 55.88 15.95
C LYS A 5 6.86 54.82 16.04
N ALA A 6 7.02 53.71 15.29
CA ALA A 6 6.66 52.31 15.61
C ALA A 6 7.13 51.38 14.44
N PRO A 7 7.21 50.05 14.58
CA PRO A 7 7.87 49.24 15.61
C PRO A 7 8.92 48.25 15.01
N ILE A 8 9.88 47.78 15.83
CA ILE A 8 10.84 46.72 15.47
C ILE A 8 10.50 45.45 16.27
N THR A 9 10.44 44.34 15.53
CA THR A 9 10.21 42.95 15.95
C THR A 9 11.38 42.44 16.79
N ALA A 10 11.11 41.87 17.97
CA ALA A 10 12.10 41.21 18.82
C ALA A 10 11.84 39.70 18.86
N GLN A 11 12.80 38.90 18.39
CA GLN A 11 12.86 37.45 18.54
C GLN A 11 13.24 37.07 19.98
N MET A 12 12.49 36.13 20.55
CA MET A 12 12.80 35.48 21.83
C MET A 12 13.89 34.41 21.65
N LYS A 13 14.93 34.50 22.48
CA LYS A 13 16.07 33.57 22.58
C LYS A 13 15.62 32.18 23.05
N ARG A 14 16.07 31.12 22.36
CA ARG A 14 16.10 29.73 22.90
C ARG A 14 17.45 29.48 23.61
N PRO A 15 17.52 28.56 24.59
CA PRO A 15 18.71 28.34 25.39
C PRO A 15 19.81 27.61 24.60
N MET A 16 21.06 28.05 24.75
CA MET A 16 22.26 27.34 24.30
C MET A 16 22.61 26.23 25.31
N ILE A 17 22.80 25.02 24.82
CA ILE A 17 23.54 23.96 25.51
C ILE A 17 24.95 23.96 24.91
N GLN A 18 25.97 24.28 25.72
CA GLN A 18 27.38 24.22 25.32
C GLN A 18 27.93 22.82 25.63
N VAL A 19 28.49 22.16 24.62
CA VAL A 19 29.29 20.94 24.80
C VAL A 19 30.76 21.32 24.54
N TRP A 20 31.60 21.07 25.55
CA TRP A 20 33.04 21.30 25.48
C TRP A 20 33.74 20.06 24.90
N LEU A 21 34.54 20.25 23.86
CA LEU A 21 35.53 19.29 23.40
C LEU A 21 36.93 19.89 23.56
N ASN A 22 37.83 19.13 24.16
CA ASN A 22 39.20 19.53 24.45
C ASN A 22 39.98 19.85 23.16
N GLY A 23 40.55 21.05 23.10
CA GLY A 23 41.83 21.33 22.43
C GLY A 23 41.87 21.43 20.90
N LYS A 24 41.49 22.58 20.35
CA LYS A 24 42.27 23.44 19.40
C LYS A 24 41.31 24.38 18.66
N ARG A 25 41.59 25.68 18.75
CA ARG A 25 40.96 26.72 17.91
C ARG A 25 41.43 26.51 16.48
N ASP A 26 40.53 26.33 15.53
CA ASP A 26 40.67 26.95 14.20
C ASP A 26 39.34 27.05 13.46
N ARG A 27 39.21 28.15 12.71
CA ARG A 27 37.98 28.67 12.12
C ARG A 27 37.63 27.91 10.83
N LEU A 28 36.41 27.38 10.73
CA LEU A 28 35.80 27.03 9.45
C LEU A 28 34.56 27.90 9.21
N LYS A 29 34.57 28.60 8.07
CA LYS A 29 33.45 29.39 7.52
C LYS A 29 32.63 28.47 6.60
N HIS A 30 31.30 28.57 6.67
CA HIS A 30 30.25 27.98 5.80
C HIS A 30 29.64 26.62 6.22
N PRO A 31 28.35 26.36 5.90
CA PRO A 31 27.47 25.46 6.64
C PRO A 31 27.61 24.00 6.18
N ILE A 32 27.69 23.07 7.12
CA ILE A 32 27.77 21.62 6.86
C ILE A 32 26.40 20.99 7.15
N GLY A 33 25.88 20.26 6.16
CA GLY A 33 24.68 19.45 6.24
C GLY A 33 24.84 18.25 7.17
N VAL A 34 23.71 17.74 7.66
CA VAL A 34 23.65 16.55 8.50
C VAL A 34 23.93 15.32 7.63
N TYR A 35 25.02 14.60 7.92
CA TYR A 35 25.23 13.22 7.50
C TYR A 35 24.88 12.29 8.67
N VAL A 36 24.02 11.31 8.44
CA VAL A 36 23.74 10.22 9.39
C VAL A 36 24.57 9.02 8.94
N PHE A 37 25.44 8.52 9.80
CA PHE A 37 26.05 7.20 9.67
C PHE A 37 25.38 6.27 10.70
N GLU A 38 24.69 5.22 10.23
CA GLU A 38 24.31 4.10 11.09
C GLU A 38 25.52 3.17 11.25
N ALA A 39 25.89 2.87 12.49
CA ALA A 39 26.82 1.79 12.82
C ALA A 39 26.02 0.65 13.47
N LEU A 40 26.03 -0.52 12.84
CA LEU A 40 25.49 -1.78 13.38
C LEU A 40 26.41 -2.29 14.49
N LEU A 41 25.89 -2.37 15.72
CA LEU A 41 26.56 -3.04 16.84
C LEU A 41 26.12 -4.52 16.88
N SER A 42 27.09 -5.43 16.75
CA SER A 42 26.95 -6.85 17.03
C SER A 42 27.53 -7.13 18.42
N VAL A 43 26.77 -7.81 19.29
CA VAL A 43 27.25 -8.26 20.61
C VAL A 43 27.14 -9.78 20.65
N SER A 44 28.24 -10.47 20.94
CA SER A 44 28.26 -11.89 21.29
C SER A 44 28.84 -12.07 22.70
N GLY A 45 28.38 -13.07 23.44
CA GLY A 45 28.85 -13.37 24.79
C GLY A 45 28.78 -14.87 25.07
N THR A 46 29.69 -15.38 25.90
CA THR A 46 29.71 -16.78 26.38
C THR A 46 29.64 -16.82 27.90
N TRP A 47 29.05 -17.90 28.43
CA TRP A 47 28.73 -18.07 29.85
C TRP A 47 29.74 -18.97 30.57
N GLN A 48 30.15 -18.59 31.78
CA GLN A 48 30.79 -19.50 32.73
C GLN A 48 30.18 -19.30 34.13
N GLU A 49 29.68 -20.39 34.71
CA GLU A 49 29.15 -20.44 36.07
C GLU A 49 30.27 -20.65 37.11
N ARG A 50 30.28 -19.82 38.15
CA ARG A 50 30.84 -20.15 39.47
C ARG A 50 29.94 -19.60 40.57
N GLU A 51 29.88 -20.36 41.67
CA GLU A 51 28.76 -20.58 42.59
C GLU A 51 28.16 -19.38 43.37
N ASP A 52 28.48 -18.13 43.06
CA ASP A 52 27.91 -17.02 43.85
C ASP A 52 27.86 -15.66 43.15
N ARG A 53 28.37 -15.51 41.91
CA ARG A 53 28.33 -14.24 41.15
C ARG A 53 28.34 -14.48 39.64
N VAL A 54 27.46 -13.79 38.91
CA VAL A 54 27.50 -13.71 37.44
C VAL A 54 28.45 -12.58 37.02
N LEU A 55 29.51 -12.92 36.30
CA LEU A 55 30.43 -11.98 35.69
C LEU A 55 30.05 -11.81 34.20
N VAL A 56 29.68 -10.60 33.78
CA VAL A 56 29.47 -10.29 32.36
C VAL A 56 30.71 -9.55 31.87
N VAL A 57 31.51 -10.21 31.02
CA VAL A 57 32.64 -9.57 30.31
C VAL A 57 32.12 -9.11 28.95
N LEU A 58 32.12 -7.81 28.71
CA LEU A 58 31.83 -7.23 27.40
C LEU A 58 33.18 -6.86 26.76
N GLU A 59 33.58 -7.60 25.73
CA GLU A 59 34.68 -7.18 24.87
C GLU A 59 34.15 -6.23 23.79
N VAL A 60 34.78 -5.07 23.67
CA VAL A 60 34.53 -4.11 22.59
C VAL A 60 35.75 -4.15 21.68
N GLU A 61 35.63 -4.81 20.53
CA GLU A 61 36.64 -4.69 19.48
C GLU A 61 36.50 -3.34 18.79
N GLY A 62 37.51 -2.47 18.92
CA GLY A 62 37.58 -1.24 18.14
C GLY A 62 38.48 -0.15 18.73
N SER A 63 39.74 -0.13 18.25
CA SER A 63 40.78 0.90 18.43
C SER A 63 41.63 0.86 19.70
N THR A 64 42.90 0.52 19.46
CA THR A 64 44.04 0.63 20.35
C THR A 64 44.42 2.10 20.57
N ALA A 65 44.44 2.54 21.84
CA ALA A 65 45.23 3.67 22.27
C ALA A 65 45.67 3.48 23.73
N THR A 66 46.88 2.95 23.90
CA THR A 66 47.61 2.88 25.16
C THR A 66 48.02 4.29 25.60
N ARG A 67 47.60 4.73 26.80
CA ARG A 67 48.39 5.72 27.55
C ARG A 67 48.21 5.56 29.05
N THR A 68 49.31 5.15 29.67
CA THR A 68 49.59 5.15 31.10
C THR A 68 49.78 6.59 31.59
N THR A 69 49.14 6.96 32.70
CA THR A 69 49.72 7.84 33.73
C THR A 69 48.96 7.65 35.04
N GLU A 70 49.73 7.29 36.07
CA GLU A 70 49.38 7.21 37.48
C GLU A 70 49.02 8.60 38.04
N HIS A 71 47.95 8.69 38.84
CA HIS A 71 48.02 9.21 40.21
C HIS A 71 46.67 9.06 40.95
N SER A 72 46.84 8.61 42.18
CA SER A 72 46.00 8.28 43.35
C SER A 72 44.82 9.22 43.74
N PRO A 73 43.97 8.78 44.71
CA PRO A 73 42.52 9.03 44.78
C PRO A 73 42.10 10.04 45.86
N GLU A 74 40.82 10.49 45.88
CA GLU A 74 40.03 10.74 47.10
C GLU A 74 38.54 11.13 46.82
N VAL A 75 37.62 10.28 47.32
CA VAL A 75 36.28 10.53 47.97
C VAL A 75 35.24 11.39 47.21
N VAL A 76 33.97 11.01 46.98
CA VAL A 76 32.92 10.59 47.94
C VAL A 76 31.79 9.82 47.25
N LEU A 77 31.51 8.63 47.79
CA LEU A 77 30.30 7.82 47.64
C LEU A 77 29.15 8.37 48.52
N LYS A 78 27.94 8.48 47.95
CA LYS A 78 26.63 8.26 48.63
C LYS A 78 25.65 7.74 47.57
N LEU A 79 25.63 6.42 47.32
CA LEU A 79 24.73 5.41 47.89
C LEU A 79 23.23 5.72 47.78
N GLY A 80 22.55 4.86 47.03
CA GLY A 80 21.10 4.81 46.88
C GLY A 80 20.65 3.70 45.92
N VAL A 81 21.21 2.49 46.06
CA VAL A 81 20.67 1.25 45.49
C VAL A 81 19.37 0.95 46.24
N VAL A 82 18.21 1.06 45.58
CA VAL A 82 17.03 0.17 45.67
C VAL A 82 16.07 0.59 44.54
N ALA A 83 15.91 -0.27 43.54
CA ALA A 83 14.74 -0.45 42.64
C ALA A 83 15.20 -0.82 41.22
N GLN A 84 15.86 -1.97 41.11
CA GLN A 84 15.95 -2.72 39.85
C GLN A 84 14.84 -3.77 39.83
N VAL A 85 13.60 -3.31 39.62
CA VAL A 85 12.50 -4.06 38.99
C VAL A 85 11.56 -2.99 38.43
N LEU A 86 11.26 -3.03 37.13
CA LEU A 86 10.53 -2.03 36.31
C LEU A 86 11.41 -1.04 35.52
N SER A 87 12.34 -1.55 34.71
CA SER A 87 12.73 -0.83 33.48
C SER A 87 12.76 -1.78 32.28
N THR A 88 11.61 -2.39 32.00
CA THR A 88 11.27 -2.83 30.65
C THR A 88 9.92 -2.18 30.33
N THR A 89 9.85 -1.55 29.15
CA THR A 89 8.68 -0.84 28.59
C THR A 89 8.62 0.67 28.85
N THR A 90 9.61 1.43 28.36
CA THR A 90 9.34 2.83 27.95
C THR A 90 8.70 2.78 26.56
N ILE A 91 7.39 2.60 26.54
CA ILE A 91 6.58 2.94 25.36
C ILE A 91 6.56 4.47 25.27
N LEU A 92 7.19 5.02 24.25
CA LEU A 92 7.06 6.43 23.87
C LEU A 92 5.68 6.61 23.21
N LEU A 93 4.61 6.73 23.99
CA LEU A 93 3.29 7.11 23.48
C LEU A 93 3.20 8.63 23.41
N ASP A 94 3.21 9.16 22.18
CA ASP A 94 2.85 10.55 21.91
C ASP A 94 1.33 10.72 22.11
N LEU A 95 0.95 10.99 23.36
CA LEU A 95 -0.45 11.16 23.76
C LEU A 95 -0.94 12.56 23.35
N THR A 96 -1.95 12.61 22.48
CA THR A 96 -2.66 13.84 22.12
C THR A 96 -3.17 14.59 23.38
N ARG A 97 -3.40 15.91 23.28
CA ARG A 97 -3.83 16.76 24.42
C ARG A 97 -5.04 16.19 25.20
N THR A 98 -5.88 15.39 24.55
CA THR A 98 -7.07 14.78 25.14
C THR A 98 -6.74 13.62 26.08
N THR A 99 -5.75 12.79 25.76
CA THR A 99 -5.34 11.64 26.59
C THR A 99 -4.53 12.07 27.81
N ARG A 100 -3.75 13.16 27.74
CA ARG A 100 -3.14 13.80 28.92
C ARG A 100 -4.19 14.32 29.92
N ARG A 101 -5.31 14.85 29.44
CA ARG A 101 -6.42 15.29 30.32
C ARG A 101 -7.07 14.12 31.04
N LEU A 102 -7.33 13.02 30.34
CA LEU A 102 -7.93 11.82 30.94
C LEU A 102 -7.00 11.14 31.95
N PHE A 103 -5.70 11.09 31.66
CA PHE A 103 -4.70 10.55 32.59
C PHE A 103 -4.56 11.42 33.86
N ASN A 104 -4.59 12.74 33.71
CA ASN A 104 -4.56 13.66 34.85
C ASN A 104 -5.86 13.61 35.69
N ILE A 105 -7.02 13.39 35.06
CA ILE A 105 -8.29 13.15 35.77
C ILE A 105 -8.23 11.83 36.54
N PHE A 106 -7.66 10.78 35.95
CA PHE A 106 -7.48 9.48 36.61
C PHE A 106 -6.58 9.60 37.85
N ILE A 107 -5.42 10.26 37.73
CA ILE A 107 -4.51 10.51 38.86
C ILE A 107 -5.15 11.40 39.93
N ALA A 108 -5.89 12.44 39.55
CA ALA A 108 -6.60 13.31 40.49
C ALA A 108 -7.72 12.57 41.25
N THR A 109 -8.38 11.61 40.59
CA THR A 109 -9.43 10.78 41.20
C THR A 109 -8.81 9.77 42.18
N LEU A 110 -7.67 9.17 41.82
CA LEU A 110 -6.92 8.25 42.68
C LEU A 110 -6.33 8.94 43.93
N LEU A 111 -5.91 10.21 43.80
CA LEU A 111 -5.41 11.00 44.92
C LEU A 111 -6.53 11.52 45.83
N SER A 112 -7.72 11.78 45.28
CA SER A 112 -8.87 12.26 46.06
C SER A 112 -9.50 11.17 46.94
N THR A 113 -9.40 9.90 46.55
CA THR A 113 -9.89 8.76 47.35
C THR A 113 -8.99 8.43 48.54
N MET A 114 -7.75 8.94 48.58
CA MET A 114 -6.81 8.72 49.68
C MET A 114 -6.97 9.71 50.86
N HIS A 115 -7.95 10.60 50.86
CA HIS A 115 -8.07 11.67 51.88
C HIS A 115 -9.39 11.76 52.67
N PHE A 116 -10.36 10.86 52.47
CA PHE A 116 -11.59 10.88 53.27
C PHE A 116 -11.89 9.53 53.92
N GLY A 117 -11.54 9.45 55.21
CA GLY A 117 -11.96 8.40 56.10
C GLY A 117 -13.48 8.40 56.33
N LYS A 118 -14.04 7.19 56.40
CA LYS A 118 -15.36 6.82 56.95
C LYS A 118 -16.63 7.06 56.11
N HIS A 119 -16.57 7.61 54.89
CA HIS A 119 -17.72 7.60 53.95
C HIS A 119 -17.44 6.87 52.62
N ALA A 120 -16.31 6.18 52.49
CA ALA A 120 -15.90 5.51 51.26
C ALA A 120 -16.75 4.27 50.88
N LEU A 121 -17.45 3.63 51.83
CA LEU A 121 -18.20 2.39 51.55
C LEU A 121 -19.54 2.63 50.82
N THR A 122 -20.22 3.75 51.04
CA THR A 122 -21.52 4.03 50.39
C THR A 122 -21.37 4.64 48.99
N LEU A 123 -20.31 5.40 48.72
CA LEU A 123 -20.03 5.96 47.39
C LEU A 123 -19.39 4.92 46.45
N SER A 124 -18.63 3.96 46.99
CA SER A 124 -18.08 2.85 46.21
C SER A 124 -19.16 1.90 45.71
N CYS A 125 -20.27 1.74 46.46
CA CYS A 125 -21.36 0.86 46.06
C CYS A 125 -22.24 1.49 44.95
N LEU A 126 -22.42 2.82 44.97
CA LEU A 126 -23.18 3.55 43.94
C LEU A 126 -22.40 3.65 42.61
N THR A 127 -21.06 3.74 42.69
CA THR A 127 -20.20 3.73 41.49
C THR A 127 -20.09 2.34 40.86
N SER A 128 -20.10 1.25 41.65
CA SER A 128 -20.14 -0.11 41.10
C SER A 128 -21.47 -0.48 40.44
N VAL A 129 -22.60 0.12 40.85
CA VAL A 129 -23.91 -0.10 40.21
C VAL A 129 -24.06 0.70 38.92
N LEU A 130 -23.42 1.87 38.80
CA LEU A 130 -23.38 2.64 37.54
C LEU A 130 -22.41 2.04 36.50
N THR A 131 -21.45 1.21 36.90
CA THR A 131 -20.61 0.45 35.95
C THR A 131 -21.21 -0.90 35.53
N SER A 132 -22.30 -1.34 36.17
CA SER A 132 -23.00 -2.59 35.84
C SER A 132 -24.28 -2.39 35.03
N LEU A 133 -24.59 -1.16 34.62
CA LEU A 133 -25.49 -0.98 33.47
C LEU A 133 -24.75 -1.53 32.26
N PRO A 134 -25.29 -2.52 31.53
CA PRO A 134 -24.72 -2.89 30.25
C PRO A 134 -24.68 -1.61 29.43
N LEU A 135 -23.47 -1.12 29.13
CA LEU A 135 -23.27 -0.38 27.90
C LEU A 135 -23.88 -1.28 26.84
N THR A 136 -25.08 -0.90 26.42
CA THR A 136 -25.71 -1.36 25.20
C THR A 136 -24.60 -1.60 24.20
N ALA A 137 -24.56 -2.83 23.69
CA ALA A 137 -23.57 -3.32 22.76
C ALA A 137 -23.38 -2.34 21.60
N ALA A 138 -22.50 -1.36 21.78
CA ALA A 138 -21.86 -0.67 20.70
C ALA A 138 -20.84 -1.67 20.19
N PHE A 139 -21.30 -2.61 19.37
CA PHE A 139 -20.42 -3.30 18.44
C PHE A 139 -19.53 -2.20 17.84
N PRO A 140 -18.20 -2.32 17.89
CA PRO A 140 -17.37 -1.38 17.18
C PRO A 140 -17.87 -1.41 15.74
N SER A 141 -18.27 -0.27 15.20
CA SER A 141 -18.86 -0.09 13.85
C SER A 141 -17.90 -0.51 12.70
N TYR A 142 -16.80 -1.18 13.04
CA TYR A 142 -15.66 -1.55 12.23
C TYR A 142 -15.14 -2.97 12.56
N GLY A 143 -15.93 -3.82 13.23
CA GLY A 143 -15.62 -5.24 13.44
C GLY A 143 -15.90 -6.08 12.18
N SER A 144 -15.20 -7.21 12.01
CA SER A 144 -15.51 -8.16 10.93
C SER A 144 -16.93 -8.73 11.12
N LEU A 145 -17.68 -8.92 10.03
CA LEU A 145 -18.97 -9.62 10.07
C LEU A 145 -18.80 -11.15 10.14
N ALA A 146 -17.57 -11.66 10.06
CA ALA A 146 -17.29 -13.09 10.11
C ALA A 146 -17.56 -13.69 11.49
N GLY A 147 -18.22 -14.84 11.53
CA GLY A 147 -18.50 -15.61 12.75
C GLY A 147 -19.75 -15.17 13.52
N LEU A 148 -20.47 -14.16 13.04
CA LEU A 148 -21.73 -13.71 13.63
C LEU A 148 -22.89 -14.62 13.21
N SER A 149 -23.82 -14.86 14.13
CA SER A 149 -25.09 -15.54 13.83
C SER A 149 -25.98 -14.71 12.90
N GLU A 150 -26.92 -15.35 12.21
CA GLU A 150 -27.88 -14.64 11.33
C GLU A 150 -28.63 -13.51 12.07
N ARG A 151 -28.91 -13.69 13.36
CA ARG A 151 -29.57 -12.69 14.20
C ARG A 151 -28.66 -11.49 14.48
N GLU A 152 -27.36 -11.71 14.69
CA GLU A 152 -26.38 -10.64 14.90
C GLU A 152 -26.12 -9.86 13.60
N LEU A 153 -25.95 -10.57 12.48
CA LEU A 153 -25.87 -9.96 11.14
C LEU A 153 -27.11 -9.11 10.86
N ALA A 154 -28.32 -9.61 11.14
CA ALA A 154 -29.56 -8.86 10.97
C ALA A 154 -29.65 -7.59 11.85
N SER A 155 -28.90 -7.53 12.96
CA SER A 155 -28.81 -6.34 13.82
C SER A 155 -27.73 -5.34 13.41
N ILE A 156 -26.63 -5.81 12.79
CA ILE A 156 -25.49 -4.98 12.39
C ILE A 156 -25.66 -4.44 10.97
N ILE A 157 -26.18 -5.24 10.04
CA ILE A 157 -26.40 -4.86 8.64
C ILE A 157 -27.18 -3.52 8.52
N PRO A 158 -28.26 -3.26 9.29
CA PRO A 158 -28.95 -1.97 9.27
C PRO A 158 -28.12 -0.77 9.77
N SER A 159 -27.03 -1.01 10.51
CA SER A 159 -26.10 0.03 10.97
C SER A 159 -24.97 0.32 9.97
N LEU A 160 -24.80 -0.54 8.95
CA LEU A 160 -23.88 -0.30 7.85
C LEU A 160 -24.51 0.70 6.89
N LYS A 161 -23.72 1.64 6.38
CA LYS A 161 -24.13 2.47 5.25
C LYS A 161 -24.05 1.64 3.97
N GLU A 162 -25.00 0.72 3.82
CA GLU A 162 -25.17 -0.06 2.62
C GLU A 162 -25.27 0.86 1.41
N THR A 163 -24.44 0.60 0.41
CA THR A 163 -24.41 1.40 -0.81
C THR A 163 -24.84 0.52 -1.97
N LEU A 164 -25.84 0.98 -2.72
CA LEU A 164 -26.14 0.38 -4.01
C LEU A 164 -24.98 0.75 -4.96
N PRO A 165 -24.41 -0.20 -5.72
CA PRO A 165 -23.31 0.09 -6.63
C PRO A 165 -23.65 1.29 -7.51
N GLY A 166 -22.72 2.24 -7.60
CA GLY A 166 -22.92 3.48 -8.34
C GLY A 166 -23.14 3.26 -9.84
N LYS A 167 -23.64 4.29 -10.53
CA LYS A 167 -23.75 4.28 -11.99
C LYS A 167 -22.36 4.10 -12.61
N VAL A 168 -22.23 3.11 -13.49
CA VAL A 168 -21.00 2.86 -14.24
C VAL A 168 -20.71 4.05 -15.17
N PRO A 169 -19.53 4.69 -15.08
CA PRO A 169 -19.18 5.75 -16.01
C PRO A 169 -19.04 5.21 -17.44
N GLY A 170 -19.61 5.95 -18.41
CA GLY A 170 -19.40 5.68 -19.83
C GLY A 170 -18.08 6.27 -20.35
N PRO A 171 -17.85 6.19 -21.67
CA PRO A 171 -16.71 6.82 -22.32
C PRO A 171 -16.65 8.33 -22.11
N LEU A 172 -15.43 8.89 -22.15
CA LEU A 172 -15.23 10.32 -22.09
C LEU A 172 -15.93 11.04 -23.24
N LYS A 173 -16.59 12.16 -22.93
CA LYS A 173 -17.14 13.06 -23.95
C LYS A 173 -16.05 13.74 -24.76
N PHE A 174 -15.02 14.24 -24.07
CA PHE A 174 -13.80 14.73 -24.71
C PHE A 174 -12.70 13.73 -24.43
N ASN A 175 -12.22 13.08 -25.47
CA ASN A 175 -11.24 11.99 -25.41
C ASN A 175 -9.93 12.33 -26.15
N GLY A 176 -9.70 13.61 -26.44
CA GLY A 176 -8.45 14.10 -27.02
C GLY A 176 -7.38 14.39 -25.97
N THR A 177 -6.20 14.77 -26.47
CA THR A 177 -5.07 15.29 -25.69
C THR A 177 -5.49 16.52 -24.89
N LYS A 178 -5.15 16.55 -23.60
CA LYS A 178 -5.25 17.73 -22.73
C LYS A 178 -4.21 17.66 -21.61
N LEU A 179 -3.88 18.83 -21.05
CA LEU A 179 -3.05 18.93 -19.85
C LEU A 179 -3.71 18.20 -18.69
N ILE A 180 -2.95 17.34 -18.02
CA ILE A 180 -3.38 16.53 -16.86
C ILE A 180 -2.63 16.93 -15.60
N ASN A 181 -1.33 17.22 -15.71
CA ASN A 181 -0.60 17.81 -14.60
C ASN A 181 -0.90 19.31 -14.50
N ASP A 182 -2.15 19.63 -14.15
CA ASP A 182 -2.69 20.99 -14.08
C ASP A 182 -2.75 21.53 -12.64
N ALA A 183 -3.14 22.80 -12.49
CA ALA A 183 -3.23 23.47 -11.19
C ALA A 183 -4.34 22.90 -10.27
N ALA A 184 -5.35 22.21 -10.82
CA ALA A 184 -6.40 21.57 -10.03
C ALA A 184 -5.97 20.19 -9.50
N HIS A 185 -5.02 19.54 -10.18
CA HIS A 185 -4.49 18.22 -9.84
C HIS A 185 -2.99 18.22 -9.53
N PRO A 186 -2.51 19.07 -8.59
CA PRO A 186 -1.09 19.12 -8.27
C PRO A 186 -0.66 17.85 -7.53
N TRP A 187 0.57 17.41 -7.78
CA TRP A 187 1.18 16.37 -6.96
C TRP A 187 1.29 16.81 -5.50
N LYS A 188 1.03 15.90 -4.56
CA LYS A 188 1.29 16.12 -3.13
C LYS A 188 1.98 14.90 -2.53
N PRO A 189 2.92 15.09 -1.59
CA PRO A 189 3.52 13.97 -0.86
C PRO A 189 2.47 13.22 -0.05
N LEU A 190 2.77 11.95 0.26
CA LEU A 190 1.92 11.13 1.11
C LEU A 190 1.82 11.71 2.51
N ARG A 191 0.62 11.70 3.07
CA ARG A 191 0.36 12.00 4.48
C ARG A 191 0.26 10.68 5.26
N PRO A 192 0.41 10.71 6.59
CA PRO A 192 0.13 9.54 7.41
C PRO A 192 -1.26 8.95 7.12
N GLY A 193 -1.30 7.68 6.76
CA GLY A 193 -2.54 6.95 6.43
C GLY A 193 -3.02 7.11 4.98
N ASP A 194 -2.30 7.81 4.11
CA ASP A 194 -2.54 7.72 2.66
C ASP A 194 -1.96 6.40 2.13
N ILE A 195 -2.75 5.64 1.37
CA ILE A 195 -2.39 4.29 0.90
C ILE A 195 -1.97 4.32 -0.58
N ARG A 196 -0.94 3.55 -0.92
CA ARG A 196 -0.49 3.24 -2.29
C ARG A 196 -0.25 1.74 -2.39
N GLY A 197 -0.26 1.20 -3.61
CA GLY A 197 -0.12 -0.24 -3.84
C GLY A 197 0.72 -0.57 -5.08
N PRO A 198 0.49 -1.73 -5.71
CA PRO A 198 1.34 -2.23 -6.78
C PRO A 198 1.14 -1.49 -8.11
N CYS A 199 0.01 -0.78 -8.29
CA CYS A 199 -0.32 -0.11 -9.56
C CYS A 199 0.24 1.33 -9.62
N PRO A 200 1.29 1.61 -10.42
CA PRO A 200 1.85 2.96 -10.55
C PRO A 200 0.86 3.98 -11.13
N GLY A 201 -0.05 3.54 -12.01
CA GLY A 201 -1.10 4.40 -12.58
C GLY A 201 -2.06 4.93 -11.51
N LEU A 202 -2.68 4.03 -10.73
CA LEU A 202 -3.61 4.43 -9.65
C LEU A 202 -2.89 5.22 -8.55
N ASN A 203 -1.64 4.85 -8.24
CA ASN A 203 -0.84 5.58 -7.28
C ASN A 203 -0.60 7.04 -7.71
N THR A 204 -0.28 7.24 -8.99
CA THR A 204 -0.09 8.58 -9.57
C THR A 204 -1.39 9.38 -9.55
N LEU A 205 -2.50 8.78 -9.96
CA LEU A 205 -3.83 9.41 -9.93
C LEU A 205 -4.23 9.86 -8.52
N ALA A 206 -4.00 9.03 -7.50
CA ALA A 206 -4.25 9.38 -6.10
C ALA A 206 -3.29 10.49 -5.63
N SER A 207 -2.01 10.46 -6.02
CA SER A 207 -1.03 11.50 -5.66
C SER A 207 -1.30 12.85 -6.33
N HIS A 208 -2.07 12.88 -7.41
CA HIS A 208 -2.52 14.10 -8.08
C HIS A 208 -3.97 14.49 -7.75
N GLY A 209 -4.73 13.66 -7.05
CA GLY A 209 -6.09 13.97 -6.61
C GLY A 209 -7.18 13.70 -7.65
N TYR A 210 -6.86 12.97 -8.73
CA TYR A 210 -7.87 12.38 -9.62
C TYR A 210 -8.64 11.25 -8.91
N LEU A 211 -7.95 10.56 -7.99
CA LEU A 211 -8.55 9.70 -6.98
C LEU A 211 -8.50 10.38 -5.61
N PRO A 212 -9.34 9.93 -4.64
CA PRO A 212 -9.12 10.26 -3.23
C PRO A 212 -7.67 10.01 -2.84
N ARG A 213 -7.01 11.06 -2.34
CA ARG A 213 -5.55 11.06 -2.10
C ARG A 213 -5.12 10.02 -1.06
N ASP A 214 -6.06 9.59 -0.25
CA ASP A 214 -5.86 8.62 0.81
C ASP A 214 -5.88 7.16 0.34
N GLY A 215 -6.12 6.94 -0.96
CA GLY A 215 -5.99 5.64 -1.62
C GLY A 215 -7.22 4.73 -1.51
N VAL A 216 -8.38 5.25 -1.10
CA VAL A 216 -9.63 4.47 -1.03
C VAL A 216 -10.68 5.10 -1.93
N ALA A 217 -11.21 4.33 -2.87
CA ALA A 217 -12.06 4.84 -3.93
C ALA A 217 -13.23 3.90 -4.24
N THR A 218 -14.26 4.44 -4.88
CA THR A 218 -15.31 3.62 -5.51
C THR A 218 -14.88 3.15 -6.90
N PRO A 219 -15.49 2.08 -7.46
CA PRO A 219 -15.26 1.68 -8.85
C PRO A 219 -15.48 2.82 -9.85
N ALA A 220 -16.54 3.62 -9.66
CA ALA A 220 -16.83 4.74 -10.53
C ALA A 220 -15.74 5.84 -10.47
N GLN A 221 -15.15 6.09 -9.30
CA GLN A 221 -14.02 7.01 -9.18
C GLN A 221 -12.79 6.49 -9.92
N ILE A 222 -12.49 5.19 -9.81
CA ILE A 222 -11.37 4.56 -10.53
C ILE A 222 -11.56 4.65 -12.04
N ILE A 223 -12.72 4.24 -12.55
CA ILE A 223 -13.04 4.29 -13.99
C ILE A 223 -12.94 5.73 -14.53
N ASN A 224 -13.46 6.72 -13.81
CA ASN A 224 -13.32 8.11 -14.21
C ASN A 224 -11.86 8.57 -14.18
N ALA A 225 -11.09 8.23 -13.14
CA ALA A 225 -9.72 8.69 -12.99
C ALA A 225 -8.78 8.13 -14.07
N VAL A 226 -8.88 6.84 -14.39
CA VAL A 226 -8.02 6.22 -15.43
C VAL A 226 -8.37 6.70 -16.84
N GLN A 227 -9.66 6.91 -17.10
CA GLN A 227 -10.10 7.55 -18.35
C GLN A 227 -9.59 9.00 -18.39
N GLU A 228 -9.82 9.80 -17.35
CA GLU A 228 -9.48 11.21 -17.37
C GLU A 228 -7.97 11.48 -17.40
N GLY A 229 -7.18 10.79 -16.58
CA GLY A 229 -5.76 11.04 -16.43
C GLY A 229 -4.88 10.35 -17.47
N PHE A 230 -5.29 9.19 -17.99
CA PHE A 230 -4.48 8.38 -18.90
C PHE A 230 -5.13 8.09 -20.25
N ASN A 231 -6.38 8.53 -20.46
CA ASN A 231 -7.17 8.15 -21.63
C ASN A 231 -7.27 6.62 -21.81
N MET A 232 -7.34 5.87 -20.70
CA MET A 232 -7.68 4.45 -20.78
C MET A 232 -9.08 4.31 -21.38
N GLU A 233 -9.28 3.42 -22.34
CA GLU A 233 -10.60 3.22 -22.93
C GLU A 233 -11.62 2.69 -21.90
N SER A 234 -12.89 3.01 -22.11
CA SER A 234 -13.96 2.69 -21.16
C SER A 234 -14.10 1.18 -20.91
N GLN A 235 -13.93 0.35 -21.95
CA GLN A 235 -14.04 -1.10 -21.83
C GLN A 235 -12.96 -1.66 -20.90
N THR A 236 -11.69 -1.38 -21.20
CA THR A 236 -10.54 -1.79 -20.36
C THR A 236 -10.65 -1.23 -18.94
N ALA A 237 -11.04 0.04 -18.78
CA ALA A 237 -11.20 0.67 -17.47
C ALA A 237 -12.26 -0.04 -16.61
N ARG A 238 -13.43 -0.34 -17.19
CA ARG A 238 -14.53 -1.03 -16.51
C ARG A 238 -14.16 -2.46 -16.16
N PHE A 239 -13.64 -3.22 -17.12
CA PHE A 239 -13.28 -4.63 -16.91
C PHE A 239 -12.26 -4.78 -15.77
N THR A 240 -11.16 -4.05 -15.86
CA THR A 240 -10.07 -4.11 -14.87
C THR A 240 -10.54 -3.67 -13.48
N THR A 241 -11.35 -2.60 -13.41
CA THR A 241 -11.87 -2.09 -12.14
C THR A 241 -12.82 -3.08 -11.47
N TYR A 242 -13.77 -3.65 -12.20
CA TYR A 242 -14.73 -4.59 -11.60
C TYR A 242 -14.11 -5.95 -11.29
N ALA A 243 -13.14 -6.41 -12.09
CA ALA A 243 -12.35 -7.59 -11.77
C ALA A 243 -11.62 -7.40 -10.42
N ALA A 244 -10.87 -6.31 -10.26
CA ALA A 244 -10.23 -6.01 -8.97
C ALA A 244 -11.24 -5.83 -7.83
N PHE A 245 -12.33 -5.09 -8.08
CA PHE A 245 -13.31 -4.76 -7.05
C PHE A 245 -14.04 -6.00 -6.50
N LEU A 246 -14.33 -6.98 -7.34
CA LEU A 246 -15.02 -8.21 -6.93
C LEU A 246 -14.20 -9.07 -5.96
N VAL A 247 -12.86 -9.02 -6.03
CA VAL A 247 -11.98 -9.85 -5.19
C VAL A 247 -11.35 -9.06 -4.02
N ASP A 248 -11.09 -7.77 -4.20
CA ASP A 248 -10.36 -6.93 -3.24
C ASP A 248 -11.20 -5.84 -2.58
N GLY A 249 -12.35 -5.52 -3.16
CA GLY A 249 -13.23 -4.45 -2.70
C GLY A 249 -14.26 -4.92 -1.67
N ASN A 250 -14.80 -3.94 -0.92
CA ASN A 250 -15.94 -4.16 -0.05
C ASN A 250 -17.24 -3.92 -0.83
N LEU A 251 -17.89 -5.01 -1.21
CA LEU A 251 -19.12 -5.00 -2.02
C LEU A 251 -20.34 -4.44 -1.28
N VAL A 252 -20.29 -4.24 0.04
CA VAL A 252 -21.38 -3.65 0.83
C VAL A 252 -21.29 -2.13 0.86
N THR A 253 -20.06 -1.59 0.93
CA THR A 253 -19.80 -0.15 1.06
C THR A 253 -19.43 0.54 -0.25
N ASP A 254 -19.23 -0.22 -1.33
CA ASP A 254 -18.80 0.27 -2.66
C ASP A 254 -17.40 0.90 -2.65
N LEU A 255 -16.48 0.39 -1.81
CA LEU A 255 -15.14 0.94 -1.62
C LEU A 255 -14.03 -0.11 -1.76
N VAL A 256 -12.93 0.28 -2.39
CA VAL A 256 -11.70 -0.51 -2.50
C VAL A 256 -10.48 0.33 -2.18
N SER A 257 -9.49 -0.30 -1.55
CA SER A 257 -8.17 0.27 -1.32
C SER A 257 -7.27 -0.01 -2.52
N ILE A 258 -6.57 1.00 -3.04
CA ILE A 258 -5.60 0.83 -4.12
C ILE A 258 -4.28 0.18 -3.67
N GLY A 259 -4.18 -0.22 -2.40
CA GLY A 259 -3.02 -0.88 -1.82
C GLY A 259 -3.40 -1.83 -0.69
N GLU A 260 -2.84 -1.63 0.50
CA GLU A 260 -3.03 -2.51 1.66
C GLU A 260 -4.47 -2.56 2.20
N LYS A 261 -4.77 -3.61 2.98
CA LYS A 261 -6.04 -3.78 3.68
C LYS A 261 -6.23 -2.65 4.69
N THR A 262 -7.41 -2.06 4.69
CA THR A 262 -7.70 -0.90 5.54
C THR A 262 -9.14 -0.91 6.05
N ARG A 263 -9.35 -0.39 7.26
CA ARG A 263 -10.68 -0.24 7.84
C ARG A 263 -11.54 0.83 7.14
N LYS A 264 -10.92 1.65 6.29
CA LYS A 264 -11.59 2.70 5.51
C LYS A 264 -12.58 2.15 4.48
N THR A 265 -12.45 0.90 4.07
CA THR A 265 -13.44 0.22 3.20
C THR A 265 -14.64 -0.31 3.99
N GLY A 266 -14.63 -0.21 5.32
CA GLY A 266 -15.74 -0.63 6.20
C GLY A 266 -15.62 -2.07 6.72
N PRO A 267 -16.64 -2.54 7.47
CA PRO A 267 -16.70 -3.89 8.02
C PRO A 267 -16.57 -4.98 6.96
N ASP A 268 -15.70 -5.95 7.22
CA ASP A 268 -15.46 -7.06 6.30
C ASP A 268 -16.70 -7.97 6.20
N PRO A 269 -17.05 -8.46 4.99
CA PRO A 269 -18.00 -9.53 4.82
C PRO A 269 -17.51 -10.83 5.50
N PRO A 270 -18.39 -11.84 5.67
CA PRO A 270 -17.98 -13.14 6.19
C PRO A 270 -16.89 -13.78 5.33
N LYS A 271 -15.97 -14.50 6.00
CA LYS A 271 -14.97 -15.36 5.32
C LYS A 271 -15.65 -16.35 4.37
N PRO A 272 -14.99 -16.76 3.27
CA PRO A 272 -13.58 -16.56 2.93
C PRO A 272 -13.24 -15.25 2.19
N ALA A 273 -14.18 -14.32 2.03
CA ALA A 273 -13.92 -13.02 1.42
C ALA A 273 -12.77 -12.27 2.11
N ILE A 274 -11.90 -11.65 1.30
CA ILE A 274 -10.63 -11.07 1.75
C ILE A 274 -10.78 -9.58 2.04
N VAL A 275 -11.33 -8.83 1.06
CA VAL A 275 -11.43 -7.36 1.10
C VAL A 275 -10.09 -6.73 1.50
N GLY A 276 -9.03 -7.17 0.81
CA GLY A 276 -7.64 -6.87 1.17
C GLY A 276 -7.07 -5.64 0.51
N GLY A 277 -7.80 -5.02 -0.44
CA GLY A 277 -7.22 -4.02 -1.33
C GLY A 277 -6.25 -4.64 -2.35
N LEU A 278 -5.71 -3.82 -3.25
CA LEU A 278 -4.90 -4.32 -4.37
C LEU A 278 -3.54 -4.94 -3.97
N ASN A 279 -3.14 -4.91 -2.69
CA ASN A 279 -1.99 -5.68 -2.23
C ASN A 279 -2.30 -7.18 -2.04
N THR A 280 -3.56 -7.62 -2.15
CA THR A 280 -3.91 -9.04 -2.04
C THR A 280 -3.30 -9.84 -3.18
N HIS A 281 -2.43 -10.78 -2.82
CA HIS A 281 -1.80 -11.67 -3.78
C HIS A 281 -2.78 -12.69 -4.39
N ALA A 282 -2.50 -13.11 -5.62
CA ALA A 282 -3.12 -14.18 -6.41
C ALA A 282 -4.56 -13.96 -6.90
N VAL A 283 -5.25 -12.91 -6.47
CA VAL A 283 -6.62 -12.59 -6.95
C VAL A 283 -6.64 -11.50 -8.02
N PHE A 284 -5.64 -10.61 -8.01
CA PHE A 284 -5.40 -9.60 -9.02
C PHE A 284 -3.90 -9.29 -9.12
N GLU A 285 -3.29 -8.89 -8.00
CA GLU A 285 -1.82 -8.80 -7.85
C GLU A 285 -1.21 -10.20 -7.98
N GLY A 286 -0.02 -10.29 -8.56
CA GLY A 286 0.68 -11.56 -8.67
C GLY A 286 2.13 -11.43 -9.12
N ASP A 287 2.76 -12.58 -9.25
CA ASP A 287 4.20 -12.71 -9.45
C ASP A 287 4.70 -12.15 -10.79
N ALA A 288 6.03 -12.05 -10.92
CA ALA A 288 6.72 -11.52 -12.08
C ALA A 288 6.35 -10.06 -12.38
N SER A 289 6.04 -9.25 -11.36
CA SER A 289 5.84 -7.81 -11.56
C SER A 289 7.14 -7.13 -12.05
N LEU A 290 7.01 -6.08 -12.88
CA LEU A 290 8.19 -5.43 -13.51
C LEU A 290 9.05 -4.66 -12.51
N THR A 291 8.44 -4.09 -11.46
CA THR A 291 9.13 -3.21 -10.49
C THR A 291 8.76 -3.50 -9.03
N ARG A 292 7.99 -4.57 -8.79
CA ARG A 292 7.55 -5.07 -7.48
C ARG A 292 8.03 -6.51 -7.34
N ALA A 293 8.45 -6.90 -6.14
CA ALA A 293 8.87 -8.27 -5.88
C ALA A 293 7.66 -9.21 -5.83
N ASP A 294 7.91 -10.51 -5.99
CA ASP A 294 6.91 -11.54 -5.74
C ASP A 294 6.59 -11.60 -4.23
N ILE A 295 5.34 -11.90 -3.86
CA ILE A 295 4.92 -11.89 -2.43
C ILE A 295 5.73 -12.88 -1.59
N PHE A 296 6.24 -13.96 -2.21
CA PHE A 296 7.09 -14.94 -1.55
C PHE A 296 8.29 -14.29 -0.85
N PHE A 297 8.79 -13.17 -1.38
CA PHE A 297 9.90 -12.41 -0.81
C PHE A 297 9.47 -11.32 0.19
N GLY A 298 8.16 -11.20 0.47
CA GLY A 298 7.60 -10.43 1.58
C GLY A 298 6.85 -9.14 1.19
N ASP A 299 7.30 -8.41 0.16
CA ASP A 299 6.70 -7.14 -0.26
C ASP A 299 6.38 -7.12 -1.76
N ASN A 300 5.09 -7.24 -2.09
CA ASN A 300 4.57 -7.30 -3.44
C ASN A 300 4.07 -5.96 -4.02
N HIS A 301 4.26 -4.84 -3.31
CA HIS A 301 3.58 -3.59 -3.65
C HIS A 301 4.51 -2.38 -3.69
N SER A 302 5.56 -2.35 -2.85
CA SER A 302 6.52 -1.27 -2.83
C SER A 302 7.38 -1.25 -4.10
N PHE A 303 7.77 -0.06 -4.52
CA PHE A 303 8.77 0.09 -5.56
C PHE A 303 10.08 -0.57 -5.13
N ASN A 304 10.61 -1.46 -5.97
CA ASN A 304 11.86 -2.17 -5.72
C ASN A 304 12.98 -1.60 -6.60
N GLN A 305 14.01 -1.03 -5.98
CA GLN A 305 15.13 -0.38 -6.69
C GLN A 305 15.92 -1.38 -7.55
N THR A 306 16.15 -2.61 -7.09
CA THR A 306 16.87 -3.64 -7.86
C THR A 306 16.13 -4.02 -9.13
N LEU A 307 14.81 -4.22 -9.05
CA LEU A 307 13.98 -4.49 -10.23
C LEU A 307 13.89 -3.28 -11.16
N TRP A 308 13.92 -2.05 -10.61
CA TRP A 308 14.01 -0.85 -11.42
C TRP A 308 15.35 -0.73 -12.15
N ASP A 309 16.47 -1.08 -11.51
CA ASP A 309 17.78 -1.08 -12.15
C ASP A 309 17.82 -2.11 -13.29
N GLN A 310 17.17 -3.27 -13.12
CA GLN A 310 16.95 -4.25 -14.20
C GLN A 310 16.07 -3.68 -15.32
N PHE A 311 14.98 -2.98 -14.99
CA PHE A 311 14.13 -2.29 -15.97
C PHE A 311 14.95 -1.30 -16.81
N VAL A 312 15.82 -0.52 -16.17
CA VAL A 312 16.73 0.44 -16.83
C VAL A 312 17.74 -0.29 -17.72
N ASP A 313 18.37 -1.37 -17.24
CA ASP A 313 19.31 -2.19 -18.03
C ASP A 313 18.66 -2.70 -19.32
N PHE A 314 17.48 -3.33 -19.23
CA PHE A 314 16.75 -3.84 -20.39
C PHE A 314 16.36 -2.70 -21.33
N THR A 315 15.95 -1.55 -20.78
CA THR A 315 15.61 -0.39 -21.60
C THR A 315 16.82 0.15 -22.38
N ASN A 316 18.01 0.15 -21.77
CA ASN A 316 19.23 0.55 -22.47
C ASN A 316 19.64 -0.48 -23.53
N ARG A 317 19.57 -1.77 -23.21
CA ARG A 317 20.02 -2.86 -24.11
C ARG A 317 19.12 -3.06 -25.32
N PHE A 318 17.81 -2.92 -25.15
CA PHE A 318 16.82 -3.27 -26.18
C PHE A 318 16.02 -2.08 -26.72
N GLY A 319 16.18 -0.89 -26.12
CA GLY A 319 15.38 0.28 -26.45
C GLY A 319 16.15 1.59 -26.55
N ASP A 320 17.49 1.57 -26.46
CA ASP A 320 18.34 2.76 -26.53
C ASP A 320 17.88 3.88 -25.57
N GLY A 321 17.54 3.49 -24.33
CA GLY A 321 17.07 4.42 -23.29
C GLY A 321 15.57 4.77 -23.37
N ILE A 322 14.83 4.17 -24.30
CA ILE A 322 13.39 4.32 -24.47
C ILE A 322 12.68 2.99 -24.18
N TYR A 323 11.80 2.96 -23.19
CA TYR A 323 10.99 1.77 -22.92
C TYR A 323 9.92 1.64 -24.00
N ASN A 324 10.01 0.58 -24.81
CA ASN A 324 9.13 0.31 -25.93
C ASN A 324 8.63 -1.14 -25.89
N GLN A 325 7.88 -1.57 -26.92
CA GLN A 325 7.34 -2.93 -27.02
C GLN A 325 8.42 -4.02 -27.00
N THR A 326 9.58 -3.80 -27.65
CA THR A 326 10.70 -4.76 -27.63
C THR A 326 11.26 -4.91 -26.22
N VAL A 327 11.53 -3.81 -25.53
CA VAL A 327 11.98 -3.83 -24.13
C VAL A 327 10.96 -4.55 -23.24
N ALA A 328 9.68 -4.27 -23.43
CA ALA A 328 8.61 -4.87 -22.66
C ALA A 328 8.56 -6.40 -22.83
N ALA A 329 8.73 -6.91 -24.05
CA ALA A 329 8.80 -8.35 -24.33
C ALA A 329 9.97 -9.03 -23.62
N GLU A 330 11.18 -8.47 -23.79
CA GLU A 330 12.40 -9.01 -23.18
C GLU A 330 12.33 -8.99 -21.65
N LEU A 331 11.89 -7.87 -21.06
CA LEU A 331 11.81 -7.73 -19.61
C LEU A 331 10.70 -8.62 -19.02
N ARG A 332 9.52 -8.70 -19.65
CA ARG A 332 8.44 -9.60 -19.22
C ARG A 332 8.92 -11.05 -19.17
N PHE A 333 9.59 -11.51 -20.22
CA PHE A 333 10.13 -12.86 -20.25
C PHE A 333 11.21 -13.08 -19.18
N ALA A 334 12.14 -12.14 -19.02
CA ALA A 334 13.17 -12.20 -17.99
C ALA A 334 12.58 -12.29 -16.57
N ARG A 335 11.54 -11.50 -16.27
CA ARG A 335 10.86 -11.53 -14.97
C ARG A 335 10.19 -12.88 -14.71
N ILE A 336 9.58 -13.50 -15.73
CA ILE A 336 9.02 -14.85 -15.62
C ILE A 336 10.14 -15.87 -15.31
N GLN A 337 11.24 -15.84 -16.06
CA GLN A 337 12.36 -16.78 -15.84
C GLN A 337 12.99 -16.62 -14.45
N GLU A 338 13.13 -15.38 -13.97
CA GLU A 338 13.63 -15.09 -12.64
C GLU A 338 12.71 -15.67 -11.54
N SER A 339 11.39 -15.47 -11.66
CA SER A 339 10.44 -16.06 -10.72
C SER A 339 10.43 -17.59 -10.77
N ILE A 340 10.53 -18.21 -11.95
CA ILE A 340 10.73 -19.66 -12.07
C ILE A 340 11.98 -20.12 -11.30
N ALA A 341 13.08 -19.38 -11.44
CA ALA A 341 14.37 -19.77 -10.86
C ALA A 341 14.51 -19.50 -9.36
N THR A 342 13.70 -18.61 -8.78
CA THR A 342 13.92 -18.10 -7.42
C THR A 342 12.71 -18.20 -6.49
N ASN A 343 11.49 -18.22 -7.02
CA ASN A 343 10.26 -18.30 -6.23
C ASN A 343 9.69 -19.73 -6.29
N PRO A 344 9.81 -20.55 -5.23
CA PRO A 344 9.28 -21.91 -5.21
C PRO A 344 7.74 -21.97 -5.21
N GLN A 345 7.06 -20.84 -4.99
CA GLN A 345 5.62 -20.69 -5.02
C GLN A 345 5.14 -19.90 -6.24
N PHE A 346 6.00 -19.71 -7.25
CA PHE A 346 5.68 -18.93 -8.45
C PHE A 346 4.39 -19.41 -9.11
N ASP A 347 3.41 -18.52 -9.22
CA ASP A 347 2.13 -18.78 -9.90
C ASP A 347 1.90 -17.76 -11.04
N PHE A 348 1.76 -18.29 -12.25
CA PHE A 348 1.53 -17.52 -13.47
C PHE A 348 0.32 -18.05 -14.24
N THR A 349 -0.73 -18.46 -13.54
CA THR A 349 -2.03 -18.79 -14.15
C THR A 349 -2.96 -17.59 -14.24
N ALA A 350 -4.11 -17.74 -14.92
CA ALA A 350 -5.14 -16.72 -14.95
C ALA A 350 -5.70 -16.43 -13.53
N PRO A 351 -6.02 -15.16 -13.20
CA PRO A 351 -6.03 -13.99 -14.07
C PRO A 351 -4.66 -13.32 -14.27
N ARG A 352 -3.67 -13.63 -13.42
CA ARG A 352 -2.35 -12.99 -13.44
C ARG A 352 -1.63 -13.12 -14.79
N TYR A 353 -1.78 -14.28 -15.43
CA TYR A 353 -1.24 -14.54 -16.77
C TYR A 353 -1.55 -13.40 -17.74
N PHE A 354 -2.81 -12.96 -17.83
CA PHE A 354 -3.22 -11.88 -18.73
C PHE A 354 -2.76 -10.50 -18.26
N THR A 355 -2.93 -10.21 -16.96
CA THR A 355 -2.60 -8.88 -16.42
C THR A 355 -1.11 -8.60 -16.52
N ALA A 356 -0.26 -9.61 -16.32
CA ALA A 356 1.19 -9.48 -16.43
C ALA A 356 1.66 -9.02 -17.83
N TYR A 357 1.09 -9.55 -18.90
CA TYR A 357 1.40 -9.09 -20.27
C TYR A 357 0.75 -7.74 -20.58
N ALA A 358 -0.51 -7.54 -20.19
CA ALA A 358 -1.21 -6.27 -20.40
C ALA A 358 -0.47 -5.09 -19.73
N GLU A 359 -0.09 -5.26 -18.46
CA GLU A 359 0.61 -4.25 -17.65
C GLU A 359 1.98 -3.88 -18.21
N ALA A 360 2.66 -4.81 -18.89
CA ALA A 360 3.93 -4.53 -19.53
C ALA A 360 3.80 -3.57 -20.73
N THR A 361 2.60 -3.44 -21.29
CA THR A 361 2.30 -2.47 -22.37
C THR A 361 2.04 -1.07 -21.84
N PHE A 362 1.43 -0.96 -20.65
CA PHE A 362 0.93 0.30 -20.09
C PHE A 362 1.92 1.46 -20.08
N PRO A 363 3.23 1.29 -19.83
CA PRO A 363 4.15 2.41 -19.91
C PRO A 363 4.15 3.07 -21.29
N TYR A 364 4.28 2.30 -22.38
CA TYR A 364 4.31 2.87 -23.73
C TYR A 364 2.91 3.10 -24.34
N VAL A 365 1.84 2.73 -23.64
CA VAL A 365 0.47 3.08 -24.02
C VAL A 365 0.02 4.37 -23.33
N PHE A 366 0.29 4.50 -22.03
CA PHE A 366 -0.31 5.54 -21.19
C PHE A 366 0.67 6.58 -20.65
N PHE A 367 1.96 6.27 -20.49
CA PHE A 367 2.89 7.19 -19.81
C PHE A 367 3.63 8.15 -20.76
N GLY A 368 3.41 8.03 -22.07
CA GLY A 368 3.88 9.02 -23.05
C GLY A 368 3.07 10.32 -23.00
N ASP A 369 3.72 11.43 -23.37
CA ASP A 369 3.04 12.71 -23.49
C ASP A 369 2.19 12.73 -24.77
N GLY A 370 0.89 12.97 -24.65
CA GLY A 370 -0.06 12.89 -25.76
C GLY A 370 0.06 13.97 -26.84
N ARG A 371 1.05 14.87 -26.75
CA ARG A 371 1.46 15.74 -27.87
C ARG A 371 2.42 15.02 -28.82
N VAL A 372 3.04 13.94 -28.38
CA VAL A 372 3.82 13.04 -29.24
C VAL A 372 2.85 12.18 -30.06
N PRO A 373 3.03 12.07 -31.39
CA PRO A 373 2.17 11.25 -32.22
C PRO A 373 2.16 9.78 -31.80
N LEU A 374 0.97 9.18 -31.78
CA LEU A 374 0.78 7.75 -31.59
C LEU A 374 1.04 7.00 -32.90
N LYS A 375 1.44 5.73 -32.78
CA LYS A 375 1.39 4.75 -33.85
C LYS A 375 -0.07 4.42 -34.22
N PRO A 376 -0.32 3.80 -35.38
CA PRO A 376 -1.67 3.40 -35.79
C PRO A 376 -2.41 2.48 -34.81
N ASP A 377 -1.69 1.73 -33.97
CA ASP A 377 -2.23 0.83 -32.95
C ASP A 377 -2.59 1.53 -31.61
N GLY A 378 -2.48 2.86 -31.57
CA GLY A 378 -2.78 3.67 -30.38
C GLY A 378 -1.63 3.77 -29.37
N THR A 379 -0.45 3.25 -29.69
CA THR A 379 0.70 3.22 -28.77
C THR A 379 1.73 4.30 -29.07
N PHE A 380 2.53 4.72 -28.09
CA PHE A 380 3.71 5.53 -28.35
C PHE A 380 4.84 4.68 -28.97
N VAL A 381 5.80 5.33 -29.62
CA VAL A 381 7.07 4.69 -30.01
C VAL A 381 7.78 4.12 -28.78
N GLY A 382 7.67 4.81 -27.65
CA GLY A 382 8.07 4.35 -26.34
C GLY A 382 8.08 5.52 -25.35
N VAL A 383 8.56 5.27 -24.13
CA VAL A 383 8.65 6.27 -23.06
C VAL A 383 10.08 6.38 -22.55
N PRO A 384 10.66 7.60 -22.49
CA PRO A 384 11.97 7.79 -21.88
C PRO A 384 12.00 7.32 -20.43
N ILE A 385 13.10 6.69 -20.01
CA ILE A 385 13.28 6.20 -18.62
C ILE A 385 13.03 7.30 -17.59
N ALA A 386 13.47 8.54 -17.88
CA ALA A 386 13.25 9.69 -16.99
C ALA A 386 11.76 9.89 -16.68
N ASN A 387 10.88 9.79 -17.69
CA ASN A 387 9.44 9.91 -17.51
C ASN A 387 8.86 8.69 -16.80
N ALA A 388 9.27 7.48 -17.21
CA ALA A 388 8.81 6.25 -16.57
C ALA A 388 9.12 6.23 -15.05
N SER A 389 10.29 6.75 -14.65
CA SER A 389 10.69 6.81 -13.24
C SER A 389 9.72 7.60 -12.36
N LEU A 390 9.14 8.68 -12.90
CA LEU A 390 8.18 9.52 -12.18
C LEU A 390 6.91 8.74 -11.83
N PHE A 391 6.43 7.88 -12.73
CA PHE A 391 5.26 7.04 -12.48
C PHE A 391 5.56 5.90 -11.52
N PHE A 392 6.64 5.15 -11.75
CA PHE A 392 6.92 3.92 -11.00
C PHE A 392 7.44 4.15 -9.58
N ARG A 393 8.32 5.15 -9.40
CA ARG A 393 8.98 5.47 -8.13
C ARG A 393 8.27 6.60 -7.40
N ASP A 394 7.98 7.69 -8.11
CA ASP A 394 7.60 8.95 -7.47
C ASP A 394 6.07 9.17 -7.39
N ASN A 395 5.30 8.32 -8.07
CA ASN A 395 3.84 8.45 -8.23
C ASN A 395 3.45 9.85 -8.75
N LYS A 396 4.14 10.30 -9.80
CA LYS A 396 4.07 11.64 -10.38
C LYS A 396 3.83 11.59 -11.88
N PHE A 397 2.99 12.49 -12.37
CA PHE A 397 3.04 12.89 -13.77
C PHE A 397 4.30 13.74 -14.03
N PRO A 398 4.93 13.64 -15.22
CA PRO A 398 5.87 14.64 -15.72
C PRO A 398 5.27 16.05 -15.66
N GLU A 399 6.13 17.07 -15.53
CA GLU A 399 5.70 18.46 -15.68
C GLU A 399 5.06 18.67 -17.07
N ASP A 400 3.97 19.44 -17.11
CA ASP A 400 3.24 19.72 -18.35
C ASP A 400 2.75 18.45 -19.09
N TYR A 401 2.59 17.34 -18.37
CA TYR A 401 2.13 16.08 -18.95
C TYR A 401 0.71 16.21 -19.53
N HIS A 402 0.57 15.84 -20.80
CA HIS A 402 -0.70 15.69 -21.47
C HIS A 402 -1.04 14.21 -21.65
N ARG A 403 -2.29 13.81 -21.38
CA ARG A 403 -2.73 12.42 -21.62
C ARG A 403 -2.70 12.08 -23.12
N PRO A 404 -2.63 10.78 -23.50
CA PRO A 404 -2.67 10.31 -24.88
C PRO A 404 -3.84 10.90 -25.69
N ALA A 405 -3.66 11.01 -27.01
CA ALA A 405 -4.63 11.65 -27.91
C ALA A 405 -5.89 10.83 -28.19
N THR A 406 -5.83 9.52 -27.95
CA THR A 406 -6.91 8.58 -28.27
C THR A 406 -7.10 7.62 -27.10
N PRO A 407 -8.34 7.23 -26.77
CA PRO A 407 -8.59 6.14 -25.83
C PRO A 407 -7.88 4.87 -26.26
N SER A 408 -7.23 4.17 -25.34
CA SER A 408 -6.54 2.90 -25.66
C SER A 408 -6.65 1.88 -24.54
N GLY A 409 -6.64 0.60 -24.92
CA GLY A 409 -6.51 -0.55 -24.03
C GLY A 409 -5.07 -1.08 -23.95
N PRO A 410 -4.85 -2.34 -23.55
CA PRO A 410 -3.53 -2.98 -23.49
C PRO A 410 -2.98 -3.37 -24.88
N SER A 411 -2.90 -2.42 -25.83
CA SER A 411 -2.42 -2.65 -27.19
C SER A 411 -0.99 -3.23 -27.19
N GLY A 412 -0.81 -4.35 -27.89
CA GLY A 412 0.48 -5.04 -28.03
C GLY A 412 0.72 -6.19 -27.05
N ALA A 413 -0.21 -6.50 -26.14
CA ALA A 413 -0.03 -7.58 -25.17
C ALA A 413 0.21 -8.96 -25.82
N SER A 414 -0.56 -9.29 -26.87
CA SER A 414 -0.37 -10.55 -27.63
C SER A 414 1.00 -10.60 -28.30
N ALA A 415 1.49 -9.47 -28.82
CA ALA A 415 2.81 -9.42 -29.46
C ALA A 415 3.95 -9.59 -28.44
N LEU A 416 3.77 -9.20 -27.17
CA LEU A 416 4.74 -9.51 -26.12
C LEU A 416 4.81 -11.01 -25.83
N PHE A 417 3.64 -11.67 -25.79
CA PHE A 417 3.55 -13.13 -25.64
C PHE A 417 4.17 -13.84 -26.85
N GLU A 418 3.87 -13.42 -28.07
CA GLU A 418 4.39 -14.03 -29.31
C GLU A 418 5.91 -13.93 -29.44
N ALA A 419 6.53 -12.91 -28.86
CA ALA A 419 7.99 -12.76 -28.85
C ALA A 419 8.67 -13.87 -28.02
N HIS A 420 8.09 -14.24 -26.88
CA HIS A 420 8.59 -15.29 -25.99
C HIS A 420 7.44 -16.11 -25.39
N PRO A 421 6.88 -17.08 -26.12
CA PRO A 421 5.70 -17.81 -25.66
C PRO A 421 5.97 -18.62 -24.40
N VAL A 422 5.21 -18.35 -23.33
CA VAL A 422 5.22 -19.14 -22.07
C VAL A 422 3.80 -19.58 -21.78
N GLN A 423 3.56 -20.88 -21.62
CA GLN A 423 2.24 -21.41 -21.24
C GLN A 423 1.89 -21.00 -19.81
N PRO A 424 0.61 -20.75 -19.46
CA PRO A 424 0.22 -20.52 -18.07
C PRO A 424 0.58 -21.73 -17.20
N GLY A 425 0.97 -21.50 -15.95
CA GLY A 425 1.47 -22.54 -15.08
C GLY A 425 2.11 -22.01 -13.80
N LYS A 426 2.75 -22.91 -13.05
CA LYS A 426 3.35 -22.60 -11.75
C LYS A 426 4.53 -23.49 -11.41
N ASN A 427 5.36 -23.06 -10.47
CA ASN A 427 6.33 -23.94 -9.82
C ASN A 427 5.60 -24.92 -8.90
N ALA A 428 5.71 -26.23 -9.17
CA ALA A 428 4.97 -27.26 -8.45
C ALA A 428 5.78 -27.96 -7.34
N ASN A 429 7.11 -28.01 -7.48
CA ASN A 429 8.02 -28.79 -6.64
C ASN A 429 9.29 -27.99 -6.30
N GLY A 430 9.12 -26.74 -5.87
CA GLY A 430 10.23 -25.82 -5.55
C GLY A 430 10.67 -24.98 -6.73
N ILE A 431 11.84 -24.33 -6.63
CA ILE A 431 12.38 -23.52 -7.72
C ILE A 431 12.73 -24.39 -8.94
N ASN A 432 12.68 -23.81 -10.14
CA ASN A 432 12.96 -24.49 -11.41
C ASN A 432 12.07 -25.71 -11.68
N SER A 433 10.80 -25.65 -11.29
CA SER A 433 9.84 -26.77 -11.43
C SER A 433 8.56 -26.36 -12.17
N TYR A 434 8.69 -25.39 -13.08
CA TYR A 434 7.55 -24.81 -13.80
C TYR A 434 6.78 -25.89 -14.55
N THR A 435 5.53 -26.06 -14.15
CA THR A 435 4.61 -27.05 -14.70
C THR A 435 3.45 -26.29 -15.33
N PRO A 436 3.22 -26.42 -16.65
CA PRO A 436 2.07 -25.82 -17.32
C PRO A 436 0.75 -26.30 -16.70
N ASP A 437 -0.21 -25.40 -16.61
CA ASP A 437 -1.57 -25.68 -16.19
C ASP A 437 -2.50 -25.62 -17.40
N PRO A 438 -2.91 -26.79 -17.97
CA PRO A 438 -3.75 -26.83 -19.15
C PRO A 438 -5.20 -26.37 -18.89
N ASP A 439 -5.60 -26.25 -17.62
CA ASP A 439 -6.95 -25.79 -17.24
C ASP A 439 -7.00 -24.26 -17.04
N SER A 440 -5.85 -23.58 -17.00
CA SER A 440 -5.79 -22.13 -16.95
C SER A 440 -6.18 -21.50 -18.29
N ALA A 441 -6.89 -20.37 -18.24
CA ALA A 441 -7.13 -19.56 -19.42
C ALA A 441 -5.83 -18.97 -20.00
N ASP A 442 -5.82 -18.79 -21.33
CA ASP A 442 -4.71 -18.23 -22.10
C ASP A 442 -5.21 -17.28 -23.22
N PHE A 443 -4.30 -16.75 -24.04
CA PHE A 443 -4.66 -15.84 -25.14
C PHE A 443 -5.55 -16.46 -26.23
N SER A 444 -5.64 -17.79 -26.32
CA SER A 444 -6.54 -18.49 -27.25
C SER A 444 -7.96 -18.64 -26.70
N ASN A 445 -8.13 -18.59 -25.37
CA ASN A 445 -9.42 -18.75 -24.71
C ASN A 445 -9.71 -17.65 -23.68
N PHE A 446 -9.87 -16.42 -24.16
CA PHE A 446 -10.17 -15.28 -23.30
C PHE A 446 -11.51 -15.43 -22.55
N CYS A 447 -12.51 -16.11 -23.11
CA CYS A 447 -13.79 -16.29 -22.41
C CYS A 447 -13.63 -17.16 -21.16
N LEU A 448 -12.68 -18.11 -21.14
CA LEU A 448 -12.36 -18.90 -19.95
C LEU A 448 -11.80 -18.05 -18.82
N LEU A 449 -11.05 -16.98 -19.11
CA LEU A 449 -10.62 -16.02 -18.08
C LEU A 449 -11.84 -15.47 -17.33
N TYR A 450 -12.84 -14.99 -18.07
CA TYR A 450 -14.05 -14.43 -17.49
C TYR A 450 -14.86 -15.49 -16.72
N THR A 451 -15.13 -16.64 -17.33
CA THR A 451 -16.01 -17.65 -16.72
C THR A 451 -15.38 -18.28 -15.48
N SER A 452 -14.08 -18.60 -15.50
CA SER A 452 -13.34 -19.10 -14.34
C SER A 452 -13.20 -18.04 -13.25
N PHE A 453 -12.95 -16.77 -13.62
CA PHE A 453 -12.92 -15.69 -12.64
C PHE A 453 -14.25 -15.56 -11.90
N ALA A 454 -15.38 -15.50 -12.62
CA ALA A 454 -16.70 -15.35 -12.03
C ALA A 454 -17.16 -16.60 -11.27
N SER A 455 -16.98 -17.80 -11.84
CA SER A 455 -17.56 -19.04 -11.31
C SER A 455 -16.64 -19.79 -10.36
N THR A 456 -15.34 -19.51 -10.35
CA THR A 456 -14.38 -20.20 -9.47
C THR A 456 -13.81 -19.23 -8.44
N ILE A 457 -13.21 -18.12 -8.87
CA ILE A 457 -12.52 -17.20 -7.95
C ILE A 457 -13.53 -16.40 -7.12
N VAL A 458 -14.45 -15.67 -7.77
CA VAL A 458 -15.46 -14.87 -7.04
C VAL A 458 -16.39 -15.79 -6.24
N GLN A 459 -16.84 -16.90 -6.81
CA GLN A 459 -17.67 -17.89 -6.09
C GLN A 459 -16.94 -18.51 -4.90
N GLY A 460 -15.65 -18.79 -5.02
CA GLY A 460 -14.82 -19.29 -3.92
C GLY A 460 -14.71 -18.30 -2.77
N LEU A 461 -14.59 -16.99 -3.05
CA LEU A 461 -14.56 -15.94 -2.04
C LEU A 461 -15.92 -15.70 -1.37
N TYR A 462 -17.00 -15.88 -2.12
CA TYR A 462 -18.37 -15.69 -1.64
C TYR A 462 -19.24 -16.91 -1.97
N PRO A 463 -19.14 -18.01 -1.20
CA PRO A 463 -19.80 -19.28 -1.54
C PRO A 463 -21.31 -19.27 -1.28
N ASN A 464 -21.79 -18.52 -0.30
CA ASN A 464 -23.21 -18.46 0.06
C ASN A 464 -23.68 -17.06 0.48
N PRO A 465 -23.50 -16.03 -0.36
CA PRO A 465 -23.88 -14.66 -0.03
C PRO A 465 -25.40 -14.51 0.11
N LYS A 466 -25.85 -13.64 1.01
CA LYS A 466 -27.26 -13.32 1.24
C LYS A 466 -27.50 -11.82 1.21
N GLY A 467 -28.77 -11.43 1.13
CA GLY A 467 -29.21 -10.04 1.22
C GLY A 467 -28.44 -9.10 0.29
N VAL A 468 -27.95 -8.01 0.88
CA VAL A 468 -27.25 -6.91 0.18
C VAL A 468 -25.97 -7.38 -0.50
N LEU A 469 -25.19 -8.25 0.14
CA LEU A 469 -23.97 -8.79 -0.45
C LEU A 469 -24.27 -9.59 -1.72
N ARG A 470 -25.28 -10.47 -1.70
CA ARG A 470 -25.70 -11.21 -2.89
C ARG A 470 -26.18 -10.26 -4.01
N ARG A 471 -27.02 -9.28 -3.67
CA ARG A 471 -27.51 -8.30 -4.65
C ARG A 471 -26.36 -7.55 -5.30
N ASN A 472 -25.43 -7.03 -4.51
CA ASN A 472 -24.31 -6.24 -5.00
C ASN A 472 -23.29 -7.10 -5.77
N LEU A 473 -23.11 -8.38 -5.42
CA LEU A 473 -22.36 -9.34 -6.24
C LEU A 473 -22.97 -9.50 -7.64
N ILE A 474 -24.29 -9.70 -7.74
CA ILE A 474 -24.96 -9.85 -9.04
C ILE A 474 -24.80 -8.58 -9.89
N ILE A 475 -24.96 -7.39 -9.29
CA ILE A 475 -24.79 -6.11 -9.99
C ILE A 475 -23.35 -5.94 -10.49
N ASN A 476 -22.34 -6.20 -9.65
CA ASN A 476 -20.95 -6.01 -10.05
C ASN A 476 -20.47 -7.07 -11.05
N LEU A 477 -20.98 -8.31 -10.99
CA LEU A 477 -20.74 -9.32 -12.03
C LEU A 477 -21.39 -8.95 -13.36
N GLN A 478 -22.60 -8.34 -13.34
CA GLN A 478 -23.19 -7.77 -14.54
C GLN A 478 -22.30 -6.65 -15.09
N ASN A 479 -21.83 -5.73 -14.25
CA ASN A 479 -20.96 -4.63 -14.69
C ASN A 479 -19.63 -5.14 -15.30
N LEU A 480 -19.06 -6.22 -14.75
CA LEU A 480 -17.89 -6.89 -15.31
C LEU A 480 -18.21 -7.50 -16.69
N PHE A 481 -19.33 -8.20 -16.82
CA PHE A 481 -19.76 -8.79 -18.09
C PHE A 481 -20.09 -7.73 -19.15
N ASP A 482 -20.75 -6.63 -18.79
CA ASP A 482 -21.04 -5.53 -19.70
C ASP A 482 -19.77 -4.83 -20.18
N ALA A 483 -18.66 -4.96 -19.46
CA ALA A 483 -17.34 -4.51 -19.91
C ALA A 483 -16.69 -5.48 -20.92
N MET A 484 -17.35 -6.59 -21.25
CA MET A 484 -16.94 -7.54 -22.27
C MET A 484 -17.76 -7.40 -23.57
N GLU A 485 -18.62 -6.39 -23.66
CA GLU A 485 -19.48 -6.15 -24.82
C GLU A 485 -18.71 -6.21 -26.15
N GLY A 486 -19.25 -6.93 -27.13
CA GLY A 486 -18.60 -7.17 -28.42
C GLY A 486 -17.67 -8.38 -28.44
N ARG A 487 -17.46 -9.07 -27.31
CA ARG A 487 -16.82 -10.39 -27.26
C ARG A 487 -17.89 -11.48 -27.24
N ASP A 488 -17.63 -12.57 -27.94
CA ASP A 488 -18.54 -13.74 -28.03
C ASP A 488 -18.36 -14.66 -26.80
N CYS A 489 -18.56 -14.11 -25.60
CA CYS A 489 -18.51 -14.85 -24.34
C CYS A 489 -19.91 -14.95 -23.73
N GLU A 490 -20.27 -16.13 -23.22
CA GLU A 490 -21.55 -16.32 -22.54
C GLU A 490 -21.52 -15.77 -21.11
N GLN A 491 -22.56 -15.05 -20.70
CA GLN A 491 -22.70 -14.58 -19.33
C GLN A 491 -23.01 -15.74 -18.37
N VAL A 492 -22.18 -15.89 -17.33
CA VAL A 492 -22.45 -16.82 -16.21
C VAL A 492 -23.16 -16.11 -15.05
N PHE A 493 -23.96 -16.86 -14.30
CA PHE A 493 -24.74 -16.35 -13.16
C PHE A 493 -24.49 -17.16 -11.87
N PRO A 494 -23.30 -17.09 -11.25
CA PRO A 494 -22.93 -17.87 -10.04
C PRO A 494 -23.91 -17.71 -8.86
N TYR A 495 -24.67 -16.61 -8.85
CA TYR A 495 -25.65 -16.30 -7.81
C TYR A 495 -27.07 -16.15 -8.33
N GLY A 496 -27.34 -16.50 -9.59
CA GLY A 496 -28.62 -16.23 -10.27
C GLY A 496 -28.76 -14.77 -10.75
N LYS A 497 -29.97 -14.42 -11.20
CA LYS A 497 -30.34 -13.07 -11.67
C LYS A 497 -31.10 -12.31 -10.56
N LEU A 498 -31.20 -10.99 -10.69
CA LEU A 498 -32.00 -10.13 -9.82
C LEU A 498 -33.46 -10.07 -10.23
#